data_AF-A0A521NUJ1-F1
#
_entry.id   AF-A0A521NUJ1-F1
#
_cell.length_a   1.000
_cell.length_b   1.000
_cell.length_c   1.000
_cell.angle_alpha   90.00
_cell.angle_beta   90.00
_cell.angle_gamma   90.00
#
_symmetry.space_group_name_H-M   'P 1'
#
loop_
_entity.id
_entity.type
_entity.pdbx_description
1 polymer ?
#
loop_
_entity_poly.entity_id
_entity_poly.type
_entity_poly.pdbx_seq_one_letter_code
_entity_poly.pdbx_strand_id
1 'polypeptide(L)'
;MDTTLSVSSETGTLKRLLVHSPDSGLGKVVPSKAQDWLFEDIVHLDTIRRNEYDYYTKILLYFLDPAKIMGKLSKVDAEEAQRNFYKPEHPDFFASENVVELQWLLAQVLADKDILTKLVASV
;
A
#
# COMPACT_ATOMS: atom_id res chain seq x y z
N MET A 1 -6.86 -15.33 -18.29
CA MET A 1 -6.32 -13.97 -18.07
C MET A 1 -4.90 -13.99 -18.58
N ASP A 2 -4.52 -13.01 -19.41
CA ASP A 2 -3.15 -12.88 -19.92
C ASP A 2 -2.24 -12.47 -18.76
N THR A 3 -1.28 -13.33 -18.39
CA THR A 3 -0.40 -13.18 -17.21
C THR A 3 0.88 -12.41 -17.51
N THR A 4 0.98 -11.81 -18.69
CA THR A 4 2.18 -11.10 -19.15
C THR A 4 2.24 -9.69 -18.56
N LEU A 5 3.25 -9.40 -17.73
CA LEU A 5 3.54 -8.04 -17.28
C LEU A 5 4.09 -7.23 -18.46
N SER A 6 3.47 -6.10 -18.77
CA SER A 6 3.89 -5.24 -19.88
C SER A 6 3.58 -3.78 -19.59
N VAL A 7 4.58 -2.91 -19.76
CA VAL A 7 4.45 -1.46 -19.73
C VAL A 7 4.93 -0.93 -21.08
N SER A 8 4.01 -0.43 -21.89
CA SER A 8 4.31 0.06 -23.25
C SER A 8 4.34 1.59 -23.35
N SER A 9 3.96 2.30 -22.29
CA SER A 9 3.88 3.77 -22.26
C SER A 9 3.73 4.28 -20.81
N GLU A 10 4.27 5.46 -20.52
CA GLU A 10 4.10 6.19 -19.26
C GLU A 10 2.78 6.98 -19.18
N THR A 11 2.12 7.21 -20.33
CA THR A 11 0.88 8.03 -20.42
C THR A 11 -0.34 7.24 -20.88
N GLY A 12 -0.16 5.96 -21.21
CA GLY A 12 -1.25 5.06 -21.54
C GLY A 12 -2.18 4.80 -20.35
N THR A 13 -3.33 4.19 -20.61
CA THR A 13 -4.28 3.82 -19.56
C THR A 13 -3.63 2.84 -18.58
N LEU A 14 -3.48 3.27 -17.33
CA LEU A 14 -3.00 2.43 -16.24
C LEU A 14 -3.98 1.29 -15.97
N LYS A 15 -3.48 0.05 -15.90
CA LYS A 15 -4.29 -1.16 -15.66
C LYS A 15 -4.06 -1.76 -14.27
N ARG A 16 -2.82 -1.71 -13.79
CA ARG A 16 -2.39 -2.26 -12.51
C ARG A 16 -1.14 -1.54 -12.06
N LEU A 17 -0.97 -1.39 -10.75
CA LEU A 17 0.24 -0.85 -10.15
C LEU A 17 0.55 -1.55 -8.83
N LEU A 18 1.82 -1.45 -8.43
CA LEU A 18 2.27 -1.77 -7.09
C LEU A 18 2.36 -0.49 -6.26
N VAL A 19 1.86 -0.54 -5.04
CA VAL A 19 1.93 0.55 -4.07
C VAL A 19 2.47 0.01 -2.75
N HIS A 20 3.11 0.89 -1.96
CA HIS A 20 3.54 0.56 -0.61
C HIS A 20 3.20 1.67 0.37
N SER A 21 2.41 1.33 1.39
CA SER A 21 1.92 2.32 2.36
C SER A 21 3.05 2.77 3.29
N PRO A 22 3.17 4.08 3.58
CA PRO A 22 4.11 4.63 4.55
C PRO A 22 4.05 3.86 5.87
N ASP A 23 5.15 3.21 6.25
CA ASP A 23 5.20 2.35 7.43
C ASP A 23 5.64 3.13 8.69
N SER A 24 5.67 2.45 9.84
CA SER A 24 6.09 3.08 11.10
C SER A 24 7.59 3.41 11.15
N GLY A 25 8.38 2.94 10.18
CA GLY A 25 9.81 3.23 10.06
C GLY A 25 10.06 4.71 9.80
N LEU A 26 9.16 5.38 9.05
CA LEU A 26 9.23 6.81 8.77
C LEU A 26 9.05 7.70 10.00
N GLY A 27 8.23 7.28 10.97
CA GLY A 27 8.00 8.02 12.22
C GLY A 27 9.20 8.05 13.17
N LYS A 28 10.29 7.35 12.83
CA LYS A 28 11.52 7.26 13.63
C LYS A 28 12.69 8.04 13.00
N VAL A 29 12.45 8.77 11.91
CA VAL A 29 13.49 9.59 11.27
C VAL A 29 13.84 10.73 12.21
N VAL A 30 15.00 10.63 12.86
CA VAL A 30 15.57 11.73 13.65
C VAL A 30 16.23 12.73 12.70
N PRO A 31 16.22 14.05 13.00
CA PRO A 31 16.76 15.07 12.11
C PRO A 31 18.20 14.80 11.64
N SER A 32 19.03 14.22 12.52
CA SER A 32 20.44 13.89 12.21
C SER A 32 20.61 12.75 11.20
N LYS A 33 19.57 11.94 10.95
CA LYS A 33 19.59 10.82 10.00
C LYS A 33 18.77 11.07 8.74
N ALA A 34 18.01 12.18 8.67
CA ALA A 34 17.15 12.46 7.52
C ALA A 34 17.94 12.46 6.21
N GLN A 35 19.06 13.17 6.17
CA GLN A 35 19.95 13.24 5.00
C GLN A 35 20.53 11.86 4.62
N ASP A 36 21.00 11.10 5.62
CA ASP A 36 21.54 9.75 5.41
C ASP A 36 20.48 8.77 4.88
N TRP A 37 19.21 9.02 5.20
CA TRP A 37 18.07 8.21 4.78
C TRP A 37 17.37 8.81 3.54
N LEU A 38 17.98 9.80 2.88
CA LEU A 38 17.50 10.47 1.67
C LEU A 38 16.14 11.17 1.84
N PHE A 39 15.82 11.61 3.06
CA PHE A 39 14.68 12.50 3.33
C PHE A 39 15.14 13.96 3.30
N GLU A 40 14.40 14.81 2.59
CA GLU A 40 14.64 16.26 2.58
C GLU A 40 14.33 16.90 3.95
N ASP A 41 13.33 16.38 4.66
CA ASP A 41 12.96 16.82 6.01
C ASP A 41 12.26 15.70 6.81
N ILE A 42 12.05 15.91 8.10
CA ILE A 42 11.23 15.04 8.95
C ILE A 42 9.77 15.06 8.51
N VAL A 43 9.14 13.89 8.54
CA VAL A 43 7.76 13.72 8.10
C VAL A 43 6.81 13.54 9.28
N HIS A 44 5.64 14.18 9.22
CA HIS A 44 4.56 13.90 10.17
C HIS A 44 3.78 12.66 9.70
N LEU A 45 4.10 11.51 10.30
CA LEU A 45 3.61 10.20 9.86
C LEU A 45 2.08 10.12 9.76
N ASP A 46 1.34 10.72 10.70
CA ASP A 46 -0.12 10.67 10.68
C ASP A 46 -0.69 11.48 9.50
N THR A 47 -0.14 12.66 9.21
CA THR A 47 -0.56 13.46 8.04
C THR A 47 -0.30 12.71 6.74
N ILE A 48 0.93 12.21 6.54
CA ILE A 48 1.29 11.50 5.30
C ILE A 48 0.40 10.27 5.11
N ARG A 49 0.10 9.53 6.19
CA ARG A 49 -0.77 8.36 6.10
C ARG A 49 -2.20 8.74 5.80
N ARG A 50 -2.83 9.54 6.67
CA ARG A 50 -4.29 9.78 6.66
C ARG A 50 -4.72 10.76 5.60
N ASN A 51 -3.98 11.85 5.46
CA ASN A 51 -4.43 12.99 4.68
C ASN A 51 -3.91 12.92 3.24
N GLU A 52 -2.79 12.23 3.02
CA GLU A 52 -2.13 12.18 1.72
C GLU A 52 -2.24 10.78 1.09
N TYR A 53 -1.70 9.75 1.74
CA TYR A 53 -1.58 8.42 1.14
C TYR A 53 -2.91 7.66 1.07
N ASP A 54 -3.74 7.73 2.11
CA ASP A 54 -5.09 7.15 2.07
C ASP A 54 -5.94 7.83 0.98
N TYR A 55 -5.75 9.15 0.80
CA TYR A 55 -6.41 9.90 -0.27
C TYR A 55 -5.93 9.46 -1.66
N TYR A 56 -4.63 9.31 -1.85
CA TYR A 56 -4.03 8.75 -3.06
C TYR A 56 -4.59 7.34 -3.36
N THR A 57 -4.66 6.48 -2.34
CA THR A 57 -5.21 5.11 -2.46
C THR A 57 -6.68 5.14 -2.88
N LYS A 58 -7.49 6.03 -2.31
CA LYS A 58 -8.89 6.20 -2.71
C LYS A 58 -9.01 6.56 -4.19
N ILE A 59 -8.21 7.52 -4.68
CA ILE A 59 -8.19 7.91 -6.09
C ILE A 59 -7.88 6.70 -6.96
N LEU A 60 -6.81 5.96 -6.65
CA LEU A 60 -6.42 4.77 -7.41
C LEU A 60 -7.55 3.73 -7.46
N LEU A 61 -8.19 3.44 -6.33
CA LEU A 61 -9.29 2.49 -6.27
C LEU A 61 -10.50 2.98 -7.08
N TYR A 62 -10.80 4.28 -7.10
CA TYR A 62 -11.89 4.81 -7.91
C TYR A 62 -11.70 4.59 -9.42
N PHE A 63 -10.46 4.60 -9.90
CA PHE A 63 -10.16 4.39 -11.32
C PHE A 63 -9.90 2.92 -11.67
N LEU A 64 -9.26 2.16 -10.78
CA LEU A 64 -8.74 0.83 -11.08
C LEU A 64 -9.56 -0.30 -10.45
N ASP A 65 -10.29 -0.05 -9.36
CA ASP A 65 -11.12 -1.06 -8.71
C ASP A 65 -12.33 -0.45 -7.98
N PRO A 66 -13.31 0.13 -8.72
CA PRO A 66 -14.41 0.89 -8.13
C PRO A 66 -15.26 0.05 -7.17
N ALA A 67 -15.34 -1.27 -7.40
CA ALA A 67 -16.11 -2.20 -6.55
C ALA A 67 -15.62 -2.22 -5.09
N LYS A 68 -14.33 -1.92 -4.87
CA LYS A 68 -13.75 -1.88 -3.52
C LYS A 68 -14.09 -0.60 -2.75
N ILE A 69 -14.36 0.53 -3.42
CA ILE A 69 -14.48 1.84 -2.76
C ILE A 69 -15.80 2.59 -2.98
N MET A 70 -16.48 2.40 -4.13
CA MET A 70 -17.65 3.19 -4.51
C MET A 70 -18.79 3.00 -3.51
N GLY A 71 -19.32 4.11 -2.99
CA GLY A 71 -20.38 4.12 -1.98
C GLY A 71 -19.96 3.71 -0.56
N LYS A 72 -18.67 3.45 -0.32
CA LYS A 72 -18.14 2.99 0.98
C LYS A 72 -17.33 4.06 1.72
N LEU A 73 -17.08 5.23 1.12
CA LEU A 73 -16.24 6.31 1.68
C LEU A 73 -16.58 6.65 3.13
N SER A 74 -17.85 6.90 3.43
CA SER A 74 -18.29 7.25 4.78
C SER A 74 -18.02 6.16 5.83
N LYS A 75 -17.91 4.89 5.41
CA LYS A 75 -17.61 3.77 6.30
C LYS A 75 -16.11 3.55 6.45
N VAL A 76 -15.34 3.67 5.35
CA VAL A 76 -13.88 3.42 5.39
C VAL A 76 -13.11 4.52 6.09
N ASP A 77 -13.59 5.78 5.98
CA ASP A 77 -12.97 6.95 6.60
C ASP A 77 -13.56 7.28 7.98
N ALA A 78 -14.53 6.49 8.47
CA ALA A 78 -15.09 6.65 9.80
C ALA A 78 -14.01 6.43 10.88
N GLU A 79 -14.05 7.20 11.97
CA GLU A 79 -13.08 7.05 13.07
C GLU A 79 -13.14 5.64 13.67
N GLU A 80 -14.34 5.06 13.75
CA GLU A 80 -14.61 3.72 14.26
C GLU A 80 -13.98 2.62 13.38
N ALA A 81 -13.76 2.90 12.09
CA ALA A 81 -13.10 1.98 11.18
C ALA A 81 -11.59 1.94 11.41
N GLN A 82 -11.01 2.85 12.20
CA GLN A 82 -9.62 2.85 12.64
C GLN A 82 -8.59 2.70 11.51
N ARG A 83 -8.92 3.15 10.30
CA ARG A 83 -8.12 2.97 9.06
C ARG A 83 -7.85 1.51 8.69
N ASN A 84 -8.65 0.58 9.17
CA ASN A 84 -8.46 -0.85 8.92
C ASN A 84 -8.54 -1.21 7.43
N PHE A 85 -9.32 -0.44 6.66
CA PHE A 85 -9.39 -0.56 5.21
C PHE A 85 -8.03 -0.37 4.49
N TYR A 86 -7.11 0.39 5.09
CA TYR A 86 -5.81 0.76 4.50
C TYR A 86 -4.63 -0.03 5.08
N LYS A 87 -4.85 -0.93 6.04
CA LYS A 87 -3.78 -1.70 6.72
C LYS A 87 -3.61 -3.09 6.08
N PRO A 88 -2.48 -3.39 5.42
CA PRO A 88 -2.26 -4.68 4.74
C PRO A 88 -2.45 -5.92 5.64
N GLU A 89 -2.18 -5.78 6.93
CA GLU A 89 -2.29 -6.84 7.93
C GLU A 89 -3.72 -7.07 8.47
N HIS A 90 -4.67 -6.19 8.15
CA HIS A 90 -6.03 -6.26 8.69
C HIS A 90 -6.99 -7.04 7.77
N PRO A 91 -7.94 -7.84 8.30
CA PRO A 91 -8.92 -8.55 7.46
C PRO A 91 -9.80 -7.65 6.58
N ASP A 92 -10.07 -6.44 7.03
CA ASP A 92 -10.86 -5.43 6.29
C ASP A 92 -10.07 -4.69 5.19
N PHE A 93 -8.82 -5.07 4.97
CA PHE A 93 -7.96 -4.45 3.96
C PHE A 93 -8.61 -4.51 2.57
N PHE A 94 -8.45 -3.44 1.77
CA PHE A 94 -9.11 -3.34 0.47
C PHE A 94 -8.71 -4.46 -0.50
N ALA A 95 -7.48 -5.00 -0.40
CA ALA A 95 -7.01 -6.19 -1.13
C ALA A 95 -7.41 -6.19 -2.62
N SER A 96 -7.01 -5.15 -3.35
CA SER A 96 -7.32 -5.01 -4.79
C SER A 96 -6.33 -5.80 -5.63
N GLU A 97 -6.81 -6.40 -6.72
CA GLU A 97 -5.94 -7.03 -7.73
C GLU A 97 -5.32 -6.01 -8.69
N ASN A 98 -5.84 -4.79 -8.75
CA ASN A 98 -5.36 -3.74 -9.66
C ASN A 98 -4.54 -2.67 -8.94
N VAL A 99 -4.89 -2.35 -7.70
CA VAL A 99 -4.05 -1.54 -6.79
C VAL A 99 -3.38 -2.50 -5.82
N VAL A 100 -2.22 -3.03 -6.19
CA VAL A 100 -1.62 -4.14 -5.42
C VAL A 100 -0.68 -3.57 -4.37
N GLU A 101 -0.96 -3.84 -3.09
CA GLU A 101 -0.07 -3.41 -2.00
C GLU A 101 1.01 -4.47 -1.73
N LEU A 102 2.26 -4.01 -1.63
CA LEU A 102 3.44 -4.87 -1.61
C LEU A 102 3.53 -5.78 -0.37
N GLN A 103 3.26 -5.25 0.83
CA GLN A 103 3.27 -6.03 2.07
C GLN A 103 2.18 -7.10 2.04
N TRP A 104 0.99 -6.77 1.55
CA TRP A 104 -0.10 -7.74 1.40
C TRP A 104 0.23 -8.84 0.37
N LEU A 105 0.85 -8.45 -0.75
CA LEU A 105 1.30 -9.41 -1.77
C LEU A 105 2.37 -10.35 -1.20
N LEU A 106 3.36 -9.82 -0.47
CA LEU A 106 4.38 -10.62 0.19
C LEU A 106 3.76 -11.58 1.21
N ALA A 107 2.81 -11.12 2.03
CA ALA A 107 2.12 -11.97 3.00
C ALA A 107 1.42 -13.17 2.33
N GLN A 108 0.84 -12.98 1.14
CA GLN A 108 0.26 -14.08 0.37
C GLN A 108 1.30 -15.05 -0.18
N VAL A 109 2.43 -14.53 -0.70
CA VAL A 109 3.54 -15.37 -1.17
C VAL A 109 4.10 -16.23 -0.04
N LEU A 110 4.21 -15.65 1.17
CA LEU A 110 4.69 -16.33 2.37
C LEU A 110 3.68 -17.30 3.00
N ALA A 111 2.45 -17.37 2.48
CA ALA A 111 1.52 -18.43 2.86
C ALA A 111 2.00 -19.82 2.39
N ASP A 112 2.83 -19.87 1.35
CA ASP A 112 3.57 -21.06 0.95
C ASP A 112 4.74 -21.30 1.92
N LYS A 113 4.66 -22.40 2.67
CA LYS A 113 5.67 -22.76 3.68
C LYS A 113 7.04 -23.04 3.08
N ASP A 114 7.11 -23.58 1.86
CA ASP A 114 8.39 -23.86 1.21
C ASP A 114 9.08 -22.56 0.81
N ILE A 115 8.30 -21.59 0.29
CA ILE A 115 8.81 -20.25 -0.02
C ILE A 115 9.25 -19.54 1.27
N LEU A 116 8.41 -19.54 2.30
CA LEU A 116 8.73 -18.95 3.60
C LEU A 116 10.04 -19.52 4.17
N THR A 117 10.19 -20.85 4.18
CA THR A 117 11.38 -21.51 4.73
C THR A 117 12.65 -21.12 3.96
N LYS A 118 12.59 -21.10 2.62
CA LYS A 118 13.73 -20.70 1.78
C LYS A 118 14.11 -19.24 1.98
N LEU A 119 13.11 -18.37 2.11
CA LEU A 119 13.34 -16.94 2.29
C LEU A 119 13.97 -16.66 3.66
N VAL A 120 13.44 -17.25 4.74
CA VAL A 120 14.00 -17.11 6.10
C VAL A 120 15.44 -17.63 6.18
N ALA A 121 15.77 -18.73 5.49
CA ALA A 121 17.13 -19.27 5.47
C ALA A 121 18.15 -18.41 4.70
N SER A 122 17.70 -17.40 3.94
CA SER A 122 18.56 -16.55 3.10
C SER A 122 18.91 -15.19 3.75
N VAL A 123 18.40 -14.91 4.97
CA VAL A 123 18.59 -13.65 5.71
C VAL A 123 19.47 -13.86 6.93
#